data_AF-R5XV35-F1
#
_entry.id   AF-R5XV35-F1
#
_cell.length_a   1.000
_cell.length_b   1.000
_cell.length_c   1.000
_cell.angle_alpha   90.00
_cell.angle_beta   90.00
_cell.angle_gamma   90.00
#
_symmetry.space_group_name_H-M   'P 1'
#
loop_
_entity.id
_entity.type
_entity.pdbx_description
1 polymer ?
#
loop_
_entity_poly.entity_id
_entity_poly.type
_entity_poly.pdbx_seq_one_letter_code
_entity_poly.pdbx_strand_id
1 'polypeptide(L)'
;MKDLKEKRITITFFLTAFIFIIQAIDVFFIKSDNTIFGDTVIARVLGLFAVLAASKMLKFNIGRRCLGRFGWFFELIYGIGFSLAPIVLIYAAELIYFKIKGFYSDISIFILPPNSTEKGLIPAIAAYAFALIVNVVFKELYRGFMLNRLCKKLGEKKSNYVQSIIFTALSFLPAIGAFAEGGFKNMPTADVVITISASAAAVFVSSIRWGYYYKVNGSVWMAIADHFVNAFIMTCIYLSPDRLPDKWLLVKSLVIQLISCVIFIPFYYRRDRVNAEYEKEMKTRHDVLSALNESETELDEKKASNNYLMMMNETEQAKRFGGIKENEILDFDREPKAFSKGVAEIYSEPRRENRAKTEQKQSPDGKRHRRSRSTENVPENAESISKLVDEYFKKQFDKSTYN
;
A
#
# COMPACT_ATOMS: atom_id res chain seq x y z
N MET A 1 -9.54 22.98 -8.85
CA MET A 1 -9.30 21.68 -8.15
C MET A 1 -10.06 20.47 -8.74
N LYS A 2 -11.34 20.57 -9.12
CA LYS A 2 -12.11 19.45 -9.73
C LYS A 2 -11.47 18.89 -11.01
N ASP A 3 -11.08 19.76 -11.93
CA ASP A 3 -10.47 19.40 -13.23
C ASP A 3 -9.16 18.59 -13.09
N LEU A 4 -8.29 18.96 -12.14
CA LEU A 4 -7.05 18.22 -11.86
C LEU A 4 -7.30 16.82 -11.26
N LYS A 5 -8.38 16.63 -10.48
CA LYS A 5 -8.73 15.31 -9.91
C LYS A 5 -9.30 14.40 -11.01
N GLU A 6 -10.10 14.93 -11.92
CA GLU A 6 -10.64 14.18 -13.05
C GLU A 6 -9.55 13.76 -14.03
N LYS A 7 -8.66 14.68 -14.41
CA LYS A 7 -7.50 14.39 -15.26
C LYS A 7 -6.64 13.23 -14.75
N ARG A 8 -6.42 13.14 -13.43
CA ARG A 8 -5.62 12.07 -12.79
C ARG A 8 -6.26 10.68 -12.92
N ILE A 9 -7.58 10.61 -12.82
CA ILE A 9 -8.32 9.36 -12.90
C ILE A 9 -8.43 8.90 -14.34
N THR A 10 -8.69 9.84 -15.25
CA THR A 10 -8.63 9.60 -16.69
C THR A 10 -7.28 9.00 -17.10
N ILE A 11 -6.16 9.56 -16.62
CA ILE A 11 -4.82 8.99 -16.86
C ILE A 11 -4.68 7.57 -16.29
N THR A 12 -5.29 7.27 -15.14
CA THR A 12 -5.24 5.92 -14.55
C THR A 12 -5.98 4.91 -15.43
N PHE A 13 -7.15 5.26 -15.97
CA PHE A 13 -7.89 4.40 -16.89
C PHE A 13 -7.21 4.26 -18.26
N PHE A 14 -6.62 5.34 -18.80
CA PHE A 14 -5.81 5.25 -20.01
C PHE A 14 -4.59 4.33 -19.81
N LEU A 15 -3.90 4.45 -18.68
CA LEU A 15 -2.81 3.52 -18.32
C LEU A 15 -3.32 2.08 -18.24
N THR A 16 -4.51 1.86 -17.69
CA THR A 16 -5.14 0.54 -17.59
C THR A 16 -5.38 -0.05 -18.99
N ALA A 17 -5.97 0.72 -19.90
CA ALA A 17 -6.20 0.30 -21.28
C ALA A 17 -4.86 0.00 -21.99
N PHE A 18 -3.85 0.83 -21.79
CA PHE A 18 -2.52 0.63 -22.36
C PHE A 18 -1.85 -0.67 -21.86
N ILE A 19 -1.91 -0.93 -20.54
CA ILE A 19 -1.42 -2.19 -19.95
C ILE A 19 -2.18 -3.39 -20.52
N PHE A 20 -3.50 -3.28 -20.69
CA PHE A 20 -4.32 -4.33 -21.28
C PHE A 20 -3.90 -4.64 -22.72
N ILE A 21 -3.65 -3.61 -23.53
CA ILE A 21 -3.17 -3.75 -24.91
C ILE A 21 -1.80 -4.45 -24.95
N ILE A 22 -0.85 -4.00 -24.13
CA ILE A 22 0.48 -4.63 -24.04
C ILE A 22 0.35 -6.10 -23.67
N GLN A 23 -0.48 -6.42 -22.68
CA GLN A 23 -0.69 -7.81 -22.25
C GLN A 23 -1.36 -8.65 -23.34
N ALA A 24 -2.31 -8.09 -24.09
CA ALA A 24 -2.91 -8.79 -25.22
C ALA A 24 -1.88 -9.04 -26.33
N ILE A 25 -1.03 -8.05 -26.65
CA ILE A 25 0.05 -8.22 -27.63
C ILE A 25 0.99 -9.34 -27.20
N ASP A 26 1.38 -9.36 -25.93
CA ASP A 26 2.27 -10.40 -25.42
C ASP A 26 1.62 -11.78 -25.48
N VAL A 27 0.38 -11.93 -24.98
CA VAL A 27 -0.32 -13.22 -24.98
C VAL A 27 -0.58 -13.76 -26.38
N PHE A 28 -1.01 -12.93 -27.35
CA PHE A 28 -1.42 -13.45 -28.66
C PHE A 28 -0.30 -13.47 -29.70
N PHE A 29 0.70 -12.58 -29.61
CA PHE A 29 1.70 -12.39 -30.66
C PHE A 29 3.12 -12.74 -30.22
N ILE A 30 3.57 -12.25 -29.05
CA ILE A 30 4.95 -12.48 -28.58
C ILE A 30 5.08 -13.85 -27.92
N LYS A 31 4.05 -14.27 -27.20
CA LYS A 31 3.93 -15.53 -26.44
C LYS A 31 5.11 -15.76 -25.50
N SER A 32 5.41 -14.75 -24.68
CA SER A 32 6.52 -14.83 -23.71
C SER A 32 6.40 -15.99 -22.73
N ASP A 33 5.18 -16.46 -22.48
CA ASP A 33 4.87 -17.63 -21.67
C ASP A 33 5.42 -18.94 -22.26
N ASN A 34 5.63 -19.01 -23.59
CA ASN A 34 6.29 -20.13 -24.27
C ASN A 34 7.83 -20.01 -24.28
N THR A 35 8.40 -19.02 -23.60
CA THR A 35 9.87 -18.86 -23.50
C THR A 35 10.42 -19.46 -22.22
N ILE A 36 11.73 -19.32 -22.02
CA ILE A 36 12.44 -19.75 -20.80
C ILE A 36 11.87 -19.16 -19.50
N PHE A 37 11.04 -18.13 -19.57
CA PHE A 37 10.45 -17.48 -18.40
C PHE A 37 9.15 -18.13 -17.93
N GLY A 38 8.41 -18.84 -18.79
CA GLY A 38 7.15 -19.49 -18.41
C GLY A 38 6.04 -18.55 -17.92
N ASP A 39 6.12 -17.25 -18.21
CA ASP A 39 5.10 -16.22 -17.92
C ASP A 39 5.22 -15.08 -18.94
N THR A 40 4.20 -14.23 -19.00
CA THR A 40 4.03 -12.99 -19.77
C THR A 40 5.01 -11.87 -19.37
N VAL A 41 6.30 -12.17 -19.19
CA VAL A 41 7.30 -11.26 -18.60
C VAL A 41 7.46 -9.98 -19.39
N ILE A 42 7.42 -10.03 -20.72
CA ILE A 42 7.58 -8.84 -21.56
C ILE A 42 6.47 -7.82 -21.27
N ALA A 43 5.22 -8.27 -21.18
CA ALA A 43 4.11 -7.41 -20.79
C ALA A 43 4.28 -6.81 -19.39
N ARG A 44 4.81 -7.59 -18.43
CA ARG A 44 5.02 -7.10 -17.04
C ARG A 44 6.12 -6.05 -16.97
N VAL A 45 7.21 -6.23 -17.70
CA VAL A 45 8.30 -5.26 -17.79
C VAL A 45 7.83 -3.96 -18.43
N LEU A 46 7.17 -4.03 -19.60
CA LEU A 46 6.62 -2.87 -20.28
C LEU A 46 5.54 -2.16 -19.45
N GLY A 47 4.68 -2.94 -18.77
CA GLY A 47 3.70 -2.42 -17.82
C GLY A 47 4.35 -1.68 -16.65
N LEU A 48 5.45 -2.20 -16.11
CA LEU A 48 6.20 -1.54 -15.03
C LEU A 48 6.77 -0.20 -15.50
N PHE A 49 7.36 -0.14 -16.69
CA PHE A 49 7.81 1.13 -17.28
C PHE A 49 6.66 2.11 -17.49
N ALA A 50 5.49 1.64 -17.94
CA ALA A 50 4.30 2.47 -18.11
C ALA A 50 3.82 3.06 -16.77
N VAL A 51 3.81 2.27 -15.69
CA VAL A 51 3.45 2.73 -14.34
C VAL A 51 4.46 3.77 -13.82
N LEU A 52 5.76 3.55 -14.06
CA LEU A 52 6.81 4.51 -13.69
C LEU A 52 6.67 5.83 -14.47
N ALA A 53 6.40 5.76 -15.78
CA ALA A 53 6.17 6.92 -16.62
C ALA A 53 4.93 7.71 -16.18
N ALA A 54 3.79 7.03 -15.99
CA ALA A 54 2.57 7.64 -15.48
C ALA A 54 2.77 8.28 -14.10
N SER A 55 3.59 7.64 -13.25
CA SER A 55 3.93 8.19 -11.94
C SER A 55 4.75 9.48 -12.06
N LYS A 56 5.73 9.55 -12.97
CA LYS A 56 6.46 10.80 -13.26
C LYS A 56 5.52 11.89 -13.79
N MET A 57 4.67 11.58 -14.77
CA MET A 57 3.69 12.52 -15.34
C MET A 57 2.76 13.11 -14.29
N LEU A 58 2.34 12.30 -13.31
CA LEU A 58 1.43 12.70 -12.25
C LEU A 58 2.13 13.20 -10.97
N LYS A 59 3.46 13.40 -11.01
CA LYS A 59 4.29 13.76 -9.85
C LYS A 59 4.02 12.85 -8.63
N PHE A 60 3.79 11.57 -8.91
CA PHE A 60 3.55 10.53 -7.92
C PHE A 60 4.87 9.89 -7.52
N ASN A 61 5.18 9.89 -6.22
CA ASN A 61 6.35 9.17 -5.72
C ASN A 61 5.95 7.76 -5.30
N ILE A 62 6.16 6.77 -6.19
CA ILE A 62 5.88 5.36 -5.92
C ILE A 62 6.65 4.86 -4.69
N GLY A 63 7.92 5.23 -4.56
CA GLY A 63 8.75 4.78 -3.43
C GLY A 63 8.15 5.19 -2.10
N ARG A 64 7.77 6.47 -1.98
CA ARG A 64 7.14 6.98 -0.75
C ARG A 64 5.73 6.44 -0.52
N ARG A 65 4.91 6.32 -1.57
CA ARG A 65 3.46 6.04 -1.45
C ARG A 65 3.11 4.55 -1.53
N CYS A 66 3.91 3.71 -2.19
CA CYS A 66 3.62 2.30 -2.39
C CYS A 66 4.60 1.38 -1.67
N LEU A 67 5.88 1.74 -1.58
CA LEU A 67 6.88 0.88 -0.94
C LEU A 67 7.01 1.22 0.56
N GLY A 68 6.87 2.49 0.93
CA GLY A 68 7.14 2.93 2.30
C GLY A 68 8.62 2.72 2.68
N ARG A 69 9.09 3.36 3.76
CA ARG A 69 10.52 3.33 4.13
C ARG A 69 10.88 2.33 5.24
N PHE A 70 9.98 2.06 6.17
CA PHE A 70 10.28 1.31 7.40
C PHE A 70 9.39 0.08 7.58
N GLY A 71 9.89 -1.02 8.14
CA GLY A 71 9.04 -2.20 8.46
C GLY A 71 8.66 -3.11 7.28
N TRP A 72 9.23 -2.90 6.09
CA TRP A 72 9.00 -3.75 4.91
C TRP A 72 9.29 -5.23 5.19
N PHE A 73 10.29 -5.52 6.04
CA PHE A 73 10.65 -6.88 6.43
C PHE A 73 9.53 -7.61 7.18
N PHE A 74 8.89 -6.96 8.16
CA PHE A 74 7.77 -7.57 8.88
C PHE A 74 6.56 -7.76 7.98
N GLU A 75 6.30 -6.82 7.06
CA GLU A 75 5.24 -6.98 6.06
C GLU A 75 5.48 -8.18 5.15
N LEU A 76 6.73 -8.44 4.72
CA LEU A 76 7.07 -9.63 3.97
C LEU A 76 6.79 -10.90 4.78
N ILE A 77 7.21 -10.94 6.06
CA ILE A 77 6.93 -12.08 6.96
C ILE A 77 5.44 -12.33 7.09
N TYR A 78 4.65 -11.28 7.34
CA TYR A 78 3.19 -11.41 7.40
C TYR A 78 2.62 -11.93 6.08
N GLY A 79 3.06 -11.38 4.95
CA GLY A 79 2.64 -11.83 3.63
C GLY A 79 2.91 -13.33 3.40
N ILE A 80 4.12 -13.79 3.71
CA ILE A 80 4.50 -15.21 3.65
C ILE A 80 3.60 -16.04 4.56
N GLY A 81 3.39 -15.61 5.81
CA GLY A 81 2.56 -16.33 6.79
C GLY A 81 1.10 -16.48 6.35
N PHE A 82 0.47 -15.40 5.86
CA PHE A 82 -0.91 -15.44 5.36
C PHE A 82 -1.07 -16.23 4.05
N SER A 83 0.03 -16.43 3.30
CA SER A 83 0.07 -17.29 2.14
C SER A 83 0.19 -18.76 2.53
N LEU A 84 1.18 -19.09 3.37
CA LEU A 84 1.50 -20.47 3.75
C LEU A 84 0.42 -21.10 4.63
N ALA A 85 -0.17 -20.37 5.57
CA ALA A 85 -1.17 -20.95 6.48
C ALA A 85 -2.34 -21.66 5.78
N PRO A 86 -3.09 -21.01 4.85
CA PRO A 86 -4.18 -21.67 4.13
C PRO A 86 -3.68 -22.74 3.14
N ILE A 87 -2.51 -22.53 2.52
CA ILE A 87 -1.89 -23.51 1.62
C ILE A 87 -1.59 -24.80 2.39
N VAL A 88 -0.82 -24.73 3.47
CA VAL A 88 -0.46 -25.89 4.30
C VAL A 88 -1.71 -26.61 4.80
N LEU A 89 -2.73 -25.86 5.24
CA LEU A 89 -3.99 -26.45 5.70
C LEU A 89 -4.69 -27.28 4.60
N ILE A 90 -4.82 -26.73 3.39
CA ILE A 90 -5.47 -27.42 2.28
C ILE A 90 -4.65 -28.60 1.77
N TYR A 91 -3.34 -28.42 1.60
CA TYR A 91 -2.45 -29.47 1.15
C TYR A 91 -2.35 -30.61 2.19
N ALA A 92 -2.38 -30.32 3.49
CA ALA A 92 -2.44 -31.34 4.54
C ALA A 92 -3.78 -32.09 4.53
N ALA A 93 -4.90 -31.38 4.41
CA ALA A 93 -6.23 -32.00 4.31
C ALA A 93 -6.34 -32.92 3.09
N GLU A 94 -5.81 -32.48 1.95
CA GLU A 94 -5.73 -33.24 0.71
C GLU A 94 -4.91 -34.52 0.89
N LEU A 95 -3.71 -34.41 1.48
CA LEU A 95 -2.85 -35.55 1.78
C LEU A 95 -3.54 -36.59 2.68
N ILE A 96 -4.20 -36.14 3.75
CA ILE A 96 -4.94 -37.02 4.67
C ILE A 96 -6.08 -37.72 3.91
N TYR A 97 -6.85 -36.97 3.12
CA TYR A 97 -7.98 -37.51 2.36
C TYR A 97 -7.54 -38.60 1.38
N PHE A 98 -6.52 -38.33 0.57
CA PHE A 98 -6.04 -39.29 -0.43
C PHE A 98 -5.37 -40.51 0.20
N LYS A 99 -4.68 -40.33 1.34
CA LYS A 99 -4.12 -41.45 2.12
C LYS A 99 -5.23 -42.36 2.67
N ILE A 100 -6.31 -41.80 3.23
CA ILE A 100 -7.46 -42.57 3.74
C ILE A 100 -8.14 -43.35 2.60
N LYS A 101 -8.22 -42.76 1.41
CA LYS A 101 -8.83 -43.40 0.24
C LYS A 101 -7.92 -44.42 -0.46
N GLY A 102 -6.68 -44.60 0.01
CA GLY A 102 -5.72 -45.54 -0.58
C GLY A 102 -5.21 -45.11 -1.96
N PHE A 103 -5.38 -43.83 -2.34
CA PHE A 103 -4.91 -43.30 -3.62
C PHE A 103 -3.41 -43.03 -3.64
N TYR A 104 -2.79 -42.81 -2.47
CA TYR A 104 -1.34 -42.63 -2.35
C TYR A 104 -0.72 -43.78 -1.57
N SER A 105 0.09 -44.57 -2.28
CA SER A 105 1.01 -45.55 -1.71
C SER A 105 2.25 -44.85 -1.14
N ASP A 106 2.76 -43.85 -1.88
CA ASP A 106 3.92 -43.04 -1.52
C ASP A 106 3.63 -41.53 -1.71
N ILE A 107 4.13 -40.71 -0.79
CA ILE A 107 4.05 -39.25 -0.86
C ILE A 107 5.38 -38.73 -1.39
N SER A 108 5.39 -38.20 -2.61
CA SER A 108 6.53 -37.50 -3.18
C SER A 108 6.16 -36.05 -3.48
N ILE A 109 7.11 -35.13 -3.24
CA ILE A 109 6.97 -33.71 -3.57
C ILE A 109 7.86 -33.44 -4.76
N PHE A 110 7.26 -32.96 -5.84
CA PHE A 110 7.97 -32.54 -7.05
C PHE A 110 7.92 -31.02 -7.16
N ILE A 111 9.06 -30.45 -7.50
CA ILE A 111 9.15 -29.05 -7.90
C ILE A 111 9.32 -29.07 -9.42
N LEU A 112 8.30 -28.64 -10.14
CA LEU A 112 8.28 -28.64 -11.59
C LEU A 112 7.80 -27.27 -12.09
N PRO A 113 8.71 -26.32 -12.38
CA PRO A 113 8.30 -25.05 -12.92
C PRO A 113 7.74 -25.22 -14.35
N PRO A 114 6.89 -24.30 -14.84
CA PRO A 114 6.25 -24.42 -16.16
C PRO A 114 7.23 -24.53 -17.35
N ASN A 115 8.45 -24.01 -17.19
CA ASN A 115 9.52 -23.99 -18.20
C ASN A 115 10.49 -25.20 -18.11
N SER A 116 10.14 -26.23 -17.35
CA SER A 116 11.02 -27.37 -17.02
C SER A 116 11.34 -28.30 -18.19
N THR A 117 10.59 -28.23 -19.29
CA THR A 117 10.73 -29.11 -20.46
C THR A 117 11.97 -28.81 -21.32
N GLU A 118 12.58 -27.65 -21.19
CA GLU A 118 13.65 -27.20 -22.12
C GLU A 118 15.06 -27.14 -21.50
N LYS A 119 15.19 -27.18 -20.16
CA LYS A 119 16.48 -27.02 -19.45
C LYS A 119 16.51 -27.80 -18.14
N GLY A 120 17.71 -27.98 -17.59
CA GLY A 120 17.89 -28.55 -16.25
C GLY A 120 17.04 -27.84 -15.19
N LEU A 121 16.67 -28.57 -14.14
CA LEU A 121 15.69 -28.14 -13.13
C LEU A 121 16.03 -26.79 -12.46
N ILE A 122 17.29 -26.62 -12.04
CA ILE A 122 17.76 -25.43 -11.31
C ILE A 122 17.62 -24.14 -12.15
N PRO A 123 18.15 -24.06 -13.40
CA PRO A 123 17.98 -22.87 -14.21
C PRO A 123 16.52 -22.60 -14.61
N ALA A 124 15.69 -23.63 -14.75
CA ALA A 124 14.26 -23.48 -14.98
C ALA A 124 13.57 -22.79 -13.78
N ILE A 125 13.82 -23.29 -12.56
CA ILE A 125 13.28 -22.67 -11.33
C ILE A 125 13.75 -21.23 -11.18
N ALA A 126 15.04 -20.97 -11.42
CA ALA A 126 15.60 -19.62 -11.30
C ALA A 126 14.97 -18.63 -12.30
N ALA A 127 14.81 -19.03 -13.56
CA ALA A 127 14.20 -18.20 -14.59
C ALA A 127 12.72 -17.93 -14.31
N TYR A 128 11.97 -18.94 -13.87
CA TYR A 128 10.56 -18.78 -13.51
C TYR A 128 10.38 -17.93 -12.24
N ALA A 129 11.22 -18.13 -11.22
CA ALA A 129 11.18 -17.30 -10.02
C ALA A 129 11.47 -15.82 -10.33
N PHE A 130 12.43 -15.54 -11.22
CA PHE A 130 12.70 -14.17 -11.70
C PHE A 130 11.48 -13.58 -12.43
N ALA A 131 10.91 -14.32 -13.37
CA ALA A 131 9.70 -13.94 -14.10
C ALA A 131 8.55 -13.61 -13.14
N LEU A 132 8.37 -14.44 -12.12
CA LEU A 132 7.33 -14.29 -11.12
C LEU A 132 7.55 -13.07 -10.23
N ILE A 133 8.79 -12.78 -9.81
CA ILE A 133 9.12 -11.57 -9.06
C ILE A 133 8.74 -10.33 -9.88
N VAL A 134 9.13 -10.27 -11.16
CA VAL A 134 8.79 -9.16 -12.05
C VAL A 134 7.26 -9.01 -12.16
N ASN A 135 6.55 -10.12 -12.36
CA ASN A 135 5.09 -10.15 -12.46
C ASN A 135 4.41 -9.59 -11.20
N VAL A 136 4.82 -10.08 -10.03
CA VAL A 136 4.23 -9.68 -8.74
C VAL A 136 4.57 -8.23 -8.40
N VAL A 137 5.83 -7.81 -8.58
CA VAL A 137 6.24 -6.41 -8.33
C VAL A 137 5.44 -5.46 -9.22
N PHE A 138 5.30 -5.78 -10.52
CA PHE A 138 4.47 -4.99 -11.42
C PHE A 138 3.02 -4.91 -10.95
N LYS A 139 2.37 -6.06 -10.71
CA LYS A 139 0.95 -6.12 -10.35
C LYS A 139 0.67 -5.35 -9.06
N GLU A 140 1.49 -5.54 -8.03
CA GLU A 140 1.26 -4.90 -6.75
C GLU A 140 1.63 -3.41 -6.75
N LEU A 141 2.66 -2.99 -7.47
CA LEU A 141 2.96 -1.56 -7.66
C LEU A 141 1.86 -0.84 -8.44
N TYR A 142 1.37 -1.46 -9.51
CA TYR A 142 0.26 -0.92 -10.30
C TYR A 142 -1.02 -0.82 -9.45
N ARG A 143 -1.29 -1.81 -8.60
CA ARG A 143 -2.39 -1.78 -7.64
C ARG A 143 -2.25 -0.65 -6.63
N GLY A 144 -1.08 -0.51 -5.99
CA GLY A 144 -0.82 0.59 -5.05
C GLY A 144 -0.99 1.95 -5.73
N PHE A 145 -0.51 2.10 -6.97
CA PHE A 145 -0.73 3.30 -7.78
C PHE A 145 -2.24 3.56 -8.00
N MET A 146 -2.98 2.55 -8.47
CA MET A 146 -4.41 2.68 -8.78
C MET A 146 -5.24 3.00 -7.53
N LEU A 147 -5.01 2.30 -6.41
CA LEU A 147 -5.70 2.57 -5.14
C LEU A 147 -5.44 3.99 -4.66
N ASN A 148 -4.20 4.48 -4.73
CA ASN A 148 -3.87 5.88 -4.39
C ASN A 148 -4.62 6.91 -5.23
N ARG A 149 -5.04 6.57 -6.45
CA ARG A 149 -5.77 7.47 -7.36
C ARG A 149 -7.26 7.35 -7.20
N LEU A 150 -7.78 6.13 -7.10
CA LEU A 150 -9.21 5.87 -6.99
C LEU A 150 -9.74 6.27 -5.62
N CYS A 151 -9.01 6.00 -4.52
CA CYS A 151 -9.48 6.30 -3.16
C CYS A 151 -9.80 7.79 -2.97
N LYS A 152 -9.10 8.67 -3.71
CA LYS A 152 -9.29 10.13 -3.69
C LYS A 152 -10.68 10.58 -4.15
N LYS A 153 -11.35 9.78 -4.98
CA LYS A 153 -12.66 10.14 -5.59
C LYS A 153 -13.77 9.17 -5.20
N LEU A 154 -13.47 7.87 -5.14
CA LEU A 154 -14.49 6.82 -4.95
C LEU A 154 -14.59 6.37 -3.49
N GLY A 155 -13.63 6.73 -2.63
CA GLY A 155 -13.49 6.17 -1.30
C GLY A 155 -12.91 4.74 -1.34
N GLU A 156 -12.49 4.25 -0.17
CA GLU A 156 -11.65 3.05 -0.07
C GLU A 156 -12.34 1.79 -0.59
N LYS A 157 -13.54 1.49 -0.09
CA LYS A 157 -14.28 0.26 -0.44
C LYS A 157 -14.54 0.17 -1.93
N LYS A 158 -15.09 1.24 -2.52
CA LYS A 158 -15.39 1.29 -3.97
C LYS A 158 -14.12 1.20 -4.81
N SER A 159 -13.04 1.85 -4.39
CA SER A 159 -11.74 1.76 -5.08
C SER A 159 -11.18 0.34 -5.06
N ASN A 160 -11.30 -0.35 -3.92
CA ASN A 160 -10.86 -1.74 -3.80
C ASN A 160 -11.70 -2.69 -4.68
N TYR A 161 -13.00 -2.46 -4.79
CA TYR A 161 -13.84 -3.21 -5.74
C TYR A 161 -13.46 -2.94 -7.20
N VAL A 162 -13.34 -1.67 -7.60
CA VAL A 162 -12.99 -1.29 -8.98
C VAL A 162 -11.63 -1.88 -9.38
N GLN A 163 -10.61 -1.77 -8.53
CA GLN A 163 -9.31 -2.36 -8.86
C GLN A 163 -9.40 -3.89 -8.98
N SER A 164 -10.18 -4.55 -8.11
CA SER A 164 -10.32 -6.02 -8.15
C SER A 164 -10.97 -6.50 -9.45
N ILE A 165 -11.99 -5.77 -9.93
CA ILE A 165 -12.62 -6.05 -11.23
C ILE A 165 -11.60 -5.89 -12.36
N ILE A 166 -10.79 -4.82 -12.35
CA ILE A 166 -9.77 -4.57 -13.37
C ILE A 166 -8.70 -5.68 -13.39
N PHE A 167 -8.20 -6.09 -12.22
CA PHE A 167 -7.22 -7.18 -12.12
C PHE A 167 -7.81 -8.53 -12.55
N THR A 168 -9.08 -8.78 -12.24
CA THR A 168 -9.80 -9.97 -12.71
C THR A 168 -9.93 -9.94 -14.24
N ALA A 169 -10.29 -8.80 -14.82
CA ALA A 169 -10.35 -8.62 -16.28
C ALA A 169 -8.99 -8.87 -16.95
N LEU A 170 -7.91 -8.31 -16.40
CA LEU A 170 -6.53 -8.54 -16.89
C LEU A 170 -6.10 -10.01 -16.79
N SER A 171 -6.62 -10.77 -15.83
CA SER A 171 -6.29 -12.18 -15.64
C SER A 171 -6.96 -13.11 -16.66
N PHE A 172 -8.03 -12.66 -17.33
CA PHE A 172 -8.67 -13.45 -18.38
C PHE A 172 -7.86 -13.50 -19.67
N LEU A 173 -6.99 -12.52 -19.96
CA LEU A 173 -6.24 -12.49 -21.21
C LEU A 173 -5.43 -13.77 -21.48
N PRO A 174 -4.61 -14.27 -20.54
CA PRO A 174 -3.93 -15.57 -20.71
C PRO A 174 -4.90 -16.75 -20.91
N ALA A 175 -6.04 -16.76 -20.21
CA ALA A 175 -7.04 -17.82 -20.36
C ALA A 175 -7.70 -17.80 -21.75
N ILE A 176 -7.95 -16.60 -22.31
CA ILE A 176 -8.44 -16.44 -23.69
C ILE A 176 -7.36 -16.87 -24.69
N GLY A 177 -6.09 -16.55 -24.44
CA GLY A 177 -4.95 -17.05 -25.22
C GLY A 177 -4.91 -18.56 -25.27
N ALA A 178 -4.92 -19.22 -24.11
CA ALA A 178 -4.96 -20.68 -24.00
C ALA A 178 -6.19 -21.30 -24.69
N PHE A 179 -7.35 -20.65 -24.59
CA PHE A 179 -8.56 -21.08 -25.31
C PHE A 179 -8.40 -20.99 -26.83
N ALA A 180 -7.86 -19.89 -27.34
CA ALA A 180 -7.63 -19.69 -28.78
C ALA A 180 -6.64 -20.71 -29.36
N GLU A 181 -5.66 -21.15 -28.56
CA GLU A 181 -4.70 -22.18 -28.93
C GLU A 181 -5.24 -23.61 -28.80
N GLY A 182 -6.46 -23.76 -28.26
CA GLY A 182 -7.11 -25.06 -28.12
C GLY A 182 -6.74 -25.82 -26.85
N GLY A 183 -6.21 -25.15 -25.82
CA GLY A 183 -5.85 -25.75 -24.53
C GLY A 183 -7.01 -26.44 -23.81
N PHE A 184 -8.26 -26.11 -24.16
CA PHE A 184 -9.47 -26.72 -23.60
C PHE A 184 -10.17 -27.74 -24.53
N LYS A 185 -9.61 -28.06 -25.70
CA LYS A 185 -10.28 -28.91 -26.71
C LYS A 185 -10.65 -30.31 -26.18
N ASN A 186 -9.86 -30.83 -25.24
CA ASN A 186 -10.04 -32.17 -24.67
C ASN A 186 -10.82 -32.16 -23.34
N MET A 187 -11.32 -31.01 -22.90
CA MET A 187 -12.06 -30.87 -21.65
C MET A 187 -13.57 -30.77 -21.91
N PRO A 188 -14.41 -31.45 -21.10
CA PRO A 188 -15.85 -31.24 -21.10
C PRO A 188 -16.20 -29.77 -20.88
N THR A 189 -17.24 -29.26 -21.55
CA THR A 189 -17.65 -27.85 -21.43
C THR A 189 -17.93 -27.42 -19.98
N ALA A 190 -18.51 -28.33 -19.17
CA ALA A 190 -18.75 -28.07 -17.75
C ALA A 190 -17.45 -27.82 -16.98
N ASP A 191 -16.42 -28.62 -17.22
CA ASP A 191 -15.11 -28.49 -16.57
C ASP A 191 -14.43 -27.17 -16.96
N VAL A 192 -14.56 -26.76 -18.23
CA VAL A 192 -14.04 -25.47 -18.71
C VAL A 192 -14.73 -24.31 -18.00
N VAL A 193 -16.06 -24.33 -17.89
CA VAL A 193 -16.84 -23.29 -17.20
C VAL A 193 -16.45 -23.20 -15.73
N ILE A 194 -16.34 -24.34 -15.04
CA ILE A 194 -15.93 -24.40 -13.63
C ILE A 194 -14.51 -23.86 -13.46
N THR A 195 -13.58 -24.26 -14.34
CA THR A 195 -12.18 -23.84 -14.28
C THR A 195 -12.03 -22.33 -14.48
N ILE A 196 -12.68 -21.78 -15.51
CA ILE A 196 -12.63 -20.34 -15.82
C ILE A 196 -13.30 -19.52 -14.70
N SER A 197 -14.49 -19.95 -14.25
CA SER A 197 -15.23 -19.24 -13.19
C SER A 197 -14.49 -19.28 -11.85
N ALA A 198 -13.93 -20.43 -11.47
CA ALA A 198 -13.13 -20.56 -10.25
C ALA A 198 -11.85 -19.71 -10.31
N SER A 199 -11.18 -19.67 -11.47
CA SER A 199 -10.01 -18.80 -11.68
C SER A 199 -10.37 -17.33 -11.51
N ALA A 200 -11.45 -16.88 -12.15
CA ALA A 200 -11.93 -15.51 -12.04
C ALA A 200 -12.29 -15.14 -10.60
N ALA A 201 -13.02 -16.03 -9.90
CA ALA A 201 -13.37 -15.84 -8.50
C ALA A 201 -12.11 -15.80 -7.61
N ALA A 202 -11.13 -16.68 -7.84
CA ALA A 202 -9.89 -16.72 -7.08
C ALA A 202 -9.09 -15.41 -7.23
N VAL A 203 -8.97 -14.90 -8.47
CA VAL A 203 -8.30 -13.63 -8.76
C VAL A 203 -9.07 -12.46 -8.16
N PHE A 204 -10.39 -12.46 -8.23
CA PHE A 204 -11.21 -11.40 -7.65
C PHE A 204 -11.07 -11.33 -6.12
N VAL A 205 -11.20 -12.48 -5.45
CA VAL A 205 -11.09 -12.60 -3.98
C VAL A 205 -9.68 -12.22 -3.49
N SER A 206 -8.64 -12.75 -4.14
CA SER A 206 -7.25 -12.37 -3.83
C SER A 206 -7.02 -10.89 -4.10
N SER A 207 -7.66 -10.34 -5.14
CA SER A 207 -7.51 -8.93 -5.48
C SER A 207 -8.13 -8.03 -4.40
N ILE A 208 -9.31 -8.35 -3.89
CA ILE A 208 -9.90 -7.61 -2.78
C ILE A 208 -8.99 -7.66 -1.55
N ARG A 209 -8.48 -8.85 -1.23
CA ARG A 209 -7.64 -9.11 -0.06
C ARG A 209 -6.34 -8.32 -0.09
N TRP A 210 -5.56 -8.38 -1.17
CA TRP A 210 -4.31 -7.60 -1.27
C TRP A 210 -4.57 -6.09 -1.34
N GLY A 211 -5.73 -5.64 -1.84
CA GLY A 211 -6.11 -4.24 -1.72
C GLY A 211 -6.30 -3.80 -0.26
N TYR A 212 -6.82 -4.68 0.60
CA TYR A 212 -6.85 -4.43 2.04
C TYR A 212 -5.48 -4.54 2.71
N TYR A 213 -4.56 -5.38 2.21
CA TYR A 213 -3.16 -5.39 2.68
C TYR A 213 -2.52 -4.02 2.50
N TYR A 214 -2.75 -3.44 1.32
CA TYR A 214 -2.30 -2.09 1.00
C TYR A 214 -2.93 -1.05 1.94
N LYS A 215 -4.25 -1.15 2.22
CA LYS A 215 -4.92 -0.24 3.16
C LYS A 215 -4.29 -0.29 4.57
N VAL A 216 -4.10 -1.49 5.11
CA VAL A 216 -3.67 -1.67 6.50
C VAL A 216 -2.22 -1.23 6.71
N ASN A 217 -1.34 -1.46 5.73
CA ASN A 217 0.09 -1.17 5.87
C ASN A 217 0.53 0.13 5.16
N GLY A 218 -0.31 0.68 4.27
CA GLY A 218 0.04 1.78 3.36
C GLY A 218 1.19 1.42 2.40
N SER A 219 1.44 0.13 2.18
CA SER A 219 2.50 -0.38 1.32
C SER A 219 2.17 -1.74 0.74
N VAL A 220 2.89 -2.09 -0.33
CA VAL A 220 2.61 -3.29 -1.13
C VAL A 220 3.42 -4.52 -0.73
N TRP A 221 4.38 -4.41 0.20
CA TRP A 221 5.30 -5.52 0.52
C TRP A 221 4.59 -6.79 0.99
N MET A 222 3.60 -6.65 1.86
CA MET A 222 2.79 -7.78 2.33
C MET A 222 2.06 -8.48 1.18
N ALA A 223 1.54 -7.72 0.21
CA ALA A 223 0.89 -8.27 -0.97
C ALA A 223 1.90 -8.93 -1.92
N ILE A 224 3.09 -8.33 -2.11
CA ILE A 224 4.16 -8.91 -2.93
C ILE A 224 4.58 -10.27 -2.38
N ALA A 225 4.86 -10.37 -1.08
CA ALA A 225 5.27 -11.62 -0.46
C ALA A 225 4.20 -12.71 -0.62
N ASP A 226 2.96 -12.40 -0.28
CA ASP A 226 1.87 -13.36 -0.37
C ASP A 226 1.59 -13.80 -1.81
N HIS A 227 1.49 -12.85 -2.75
CA HIS A 227 1.25 -13.15 -4.15
C HIS A 227 2.37 -14.01 -4.73
N PHE A 228 3.64 -13.71 -4.42
CA PHE A 228 4.77 -14.52 -4.86
C PHE A 228 4.71 -15.95 -4.32
N VAL A 229 4.56 -16.13 -3.01
CA VAL A 229 4.52 -17.46 -2.38
C VAL A 229 3.34 -18.28 -2.92
N ASN A 230 2.17 -17.66 -3.03
CA ASN A 230 0.98 -18.33 -3.51
C ASN A 230 1.15 -18.79 -4.96
N ALA A 231 1.57 -17.89 -5.84
CA ALA A 231 1.79 -18.22 -7.24
C ALA A 231 2.88 -19.29 -7.40
N PHE A 232 4.02 -19.15 -6.72
CA PHE A 232 5.13 -20.10 -6.82
C PHE A 232 4.73 -21.50 -6.36
N ILE A 233 4.09 -21.63 -5.19
CA ILE A 233 3.69 -22.94 -4.67
C ILE A 233 2.64 -23.59 -5.57
N MET A 234 1.62 -22.82 -5.97
CA MET A 234 0.51 -23.34 -6.77
C MET A 234 0.93 -23.77 -8.18
N THR A 235 1.98 -23.18 -8.75
CA THR A 235 2.43 -23.51 -10.12
C THR A 235 3.63 -24.45 -10.15
N CYS A 236 4.52 -24.41 -9.15
CA CYS A 236 5.73 -25.23 -9.13
C CYS A 236 5.63 -26.48 -8.27
N ILE A 237 4.81 -26.53 -7.22
CA ILE A 237 4.83 -27.64 -6.27
C ILE A 237 3.68 -28.62 -6.54
N TYR A 238 4.06 -29.85 -6.88
CA TYR A 238 3.17 -30.98 -7.12
C TYR A 238 3.39 -32.04 -6.04
N LEU A 239 2.30 -32.71 -5.64
CA LEU A 239 2.39 -33.89 -4.78
C LEU A 239 1.95 -35.11 -5.57
N SER A 240 2.78 -36.15 -5.49
CA SER A 240 2.63 -37.47 -6.10
C SER A 240 2.80 -37.52 -7.63
N PRO A 241 3.38 -38.60 -8.19
CA PRO A 241 3.70 -38.71 -9.62
C PRO A 241 2.45 -38.90 -10.50
N ASP A 242 1.38 -39.45 -9.94
CA ASP A 242 0.12 -39.73 -10.65
C ASP A 242 -0.80 -38.50 -10.75
N ARG A 243 -0.38 -37.36 -10.20
CA ARG A 243 -1.09 -36.10 -10.35
C ARG A 243 -0.85 -35.59 -11.77
N LEU A 244 -1.71 -36.00 -12.70
CA LEU A 244 -2.02 -35.20 -13.89
C LEU A 244 -2.15 -33.73 -13.45
N PRO A 245 -1.73 -32.73 -14.27
CA PRO A 245 -1.91 -31.32 -13.96
C PRO A 245 -3.32 -31.14 -13.40
N ASP A 246 -3.37 -30.81 -12.11
CA ASP A 246 -4.52 -31.06 -11.26
C ASP A 246 -5.73 -30.41 -11.94
N LYS A 247 -6.68 -31.20 -12.47
CA LYS A 247 -7.82 -30.65 -13.24
C LYS A 247 -8.56 -29.57 -12.45
N TRP A 248 -8.44 -29.65 -11.13
CA TRP A 248 -9.07 -28.80 -10.15
C TRP A 248 -8.11 -27.77 -9.52
N LEU A 249 -6.91 -27.54 -10.08
CA LEU A 249 -5.91 -26.62 -9.52
C LEU A 249 -6.48 -25.22 -9.27
N LEU A 250 -7.26 -24.70 -10.23
CA LEU A 250 -7.87 -23.38 -10.13
C LEU A 250 -9.02 -23.35 -9.11
N VAL A 251 -9.73 -24.45 -8.93
CA VAL A 251 -10.75 -24.60 -7.88
C VAL A 251 -10.11 -24.66 -6.51
N LYS A 252 -9.01 -25.43 -6.37
CA LYS A 252 -8.19 -25.46 -5.16
C LYS A 252 -7.63 -24.07 -4.83
N SER A 253 -7.16 -23.33 -5.84
CA SER A 253 -6.73 -21.94 -5.68
C SER A 253 -7.84 -21.10 -5.08
N LEU A 254 -9.07 -21.17 -5.60
CA LEU A 254 -10.22 -20.47 -5.03
C LEU A 254 -10.45 -20.81 -3.55
N VAL A 255 -10.45 -22.11 -3.20
CA VAL A 255 -10.64 -22.55 -1.80
C VAL A 255 -9.56 -21.98 -0.89
N ILE A 256 -8.29 -22.03 -1.31
CA ILE A 256 -7.16 -21.45 -0.57
C ILE A 256 -7.37 -19.93 -0.36
N GLN A 257 -7.82 -19.20 -1.39
CA GLN A 257 -8.08 -17.77 -1.26
C GLN A 257 -9.22 -17.45 -0.30
N LEU A 258 -10.30 -18.24 -0.32
CA LEU A 258 -11.43 -18.07 0.61
C LEU A 258 -10.99 -18.29 2.07
N ILE A 259 -10.22 -19.34 2.33
CA ILE A 259 -9.68 -19.60 3.67
C ILE A 259 -8.71 -18.50 4.09
N SER A 260 -7.84 -18.05 3.17
CA SER A 260 -6.93 -16.92 3.43
C SER A 260 -7.70 -15.66 3.82
N CYS A 261 -8.85 -15.38 3.18
CA CYS A 261 -9.74 -14.29 3.59
C CYS A 261 -10.28 -14.47 5.00
N VAL A 262 -10.75 -15.67 5.37
CA VAL A 262 -11.26 -15.95 6.72
C VAL A 262 -10.17 -15.72 7.78
N ILE A 263 -8.95 -16.20 7.52
CA ILE A 263 -7.80 -16.00 8.42
C ILE A 263 -7.40 -14.52 8.51
N PHE A 264 -7.50 -13.78 7.41
CA PHE A 264 -7.12 -12.37 7.36
C PHE A 264 -8.12 -11.43 8.07
N ILE A 265 -9.41 -11.74 8.08
CA ILE A 265 -10.46 -10.85 8.64
C ILE A 265 -10.17 -10.39 10.08
N PRO A 266 -9.85 -11.27 11.05
CA PRO A 266 -9.53 -10.85 12.42
C PRO A 266 -8.31 -9.93 12.49
N PHE A 267 -7.27 -10.24 11.71
CA PHE A 267 -6.06 -9.41 11.63
C PHE A 267 -6.37 -8.03 11.05
N TYR A 268 -7.17 -7.99 9.98
CA TYR A 268 -7.62 -6.75 9.35
C TYR A 268 -8.31 -5.84 10.37
N TYR A 269 -9.36 -6.31 11.05
CA TYR A 269 -10.11 -5.48 12.00
C TYR A 269 -9.26 -5.03 13.19
N ARG A 270 -8.36 -5.89 13.70
CA ARG A 270 -7.44 -5.51 14.77
C ARG A 270 -6.54 -4.35 14.33
N ARG A 271 -5.97 -4.44 13.12
CA ARG A 271 -5.00 -3.44 12.65
C ARG A 271 -5.68 -2.16 12.14
N ASP A 272 -6.87 -2.26 11.56
CA ASP A 272 -7.71 -1.13 11.17
C ASP A 272 -8.13 -0.31 12.40
N ARG A 273 -8.48 -0.96 13.52
CA ARG A 273 -8.80 -0.27 14.79
C ARG A 273 -7.60 0.49 15.34
N VAL A 274 -6.43 -0.14 15.39
CA VAL A 274 -5.19 0.49 15.85
C VAL A 274 -4.84 1.70 14.98
N ASN A 275 -4.98 1.57 13.65
CA ASN A 275 -4.75 2.69 12.74
C ASN A 275 -5.73 3.84 12.96
N ALA A 276 -7.01 3.55 13.24
CA ALA A 276 -8.03 4.56 13.52
C ALA A 276 -7.81 5.27 14.87
N GLU A 277 -7.35 4.55 15.89
CA GLU A 277 -6.96 5.13 17.19
C GLU A 277 -5.77 6.08 17.03
N TYR A 278 -4.76 5.67 16.26
CA TYR A 278 -3.59 6.48 15.96
C TYR A 278 -3.92 7.75 15.16
N GLU A 279 -4.82 7.64 14.16
CA GLU A 279 -5.30 8.79 13.39
C GLU A 279 -5.99 9.84 14.27
N LYS A 280 -6.82 9.37 15.22
CA LYS A 280 -7.47 10.27 16.19
C LYS A 280 -6.45 10.96 17.08
N GLU A 281 -5.49 10.21 17.63
CA GLU A 281 -4.44 10.76 18.50
C GLU A 281 -3.60 11.82 17.76
N MET A 282 -3.19 11.55 16.53
CA MET A 282 -2.43 12.50 15.72
C MET A 282 -3.21 13.76 15.40
N LYS A 283 -4.52 13.63 15.11
CA LYS A 283 -5.39 14.79 14.89
C LYS A 283 -5.51 15.64 16.15
N THR A 284 -5.77 15.02 17.30
CA THR A 284 -5.84 15.73 18.59
C THR A 284 -4.53 16.44 18.91
N ARG A 285 -3.37 15.80 18.69
CA ARG A 285 -2.07 16.43 18.88
C ARG A 285 -1.87 17.64 17.95
N HIS A 286 -2.27 17.52 16.67
CA HIS A 286 -2.20 18.64 15.73
C HIS A 286 -3.07 19.81 16.19
N ASP A 287 -4.31 19.54 16.58
CA ASP A 287 -5.28 20.55 17.02
C ASP A 287 -4.79 21.28 18.29
N VAL A 288 -4.24 20.53 19.26
CA VAL A 288 -3.64 21.09 20.49
C VAL A 288 -2.44 21.98 20.17
N LEU A 289 -1.54 21.55 19.29
CA LEU A 289 -0.37 22.33 18.91
C LEU A 289 -0.73 23.56 18.07
N SER A 290 -1.74 23.49 17.20
CA SER A 290 -2.25 24.68 16.50
C SER A 290 -2.86 25.69 17.48
N ALA A 291 -3.62 25.23 18.47
CA ALA A 291 -4.18 26.10 19.50
C ALA A 291 -3.09 26.77 20.35
N LEU A 292 -2.03 26.04 20.70
CA LEU A 292 -0.86 26.60 21.40
C LEU A 292 -0.18 27.70 20.57
N ASN A 293 0.06 27.44 19.29
CA ASN A 293 0.69 28.41 18.39
C ASN A 293 -0.19 29.65 18.14
N GLU A 294 -1.52 29.52 18.15
CA GLU A 294 -2.45 30.65 18.01
C GLU A 294 -2.58 31.48 19.30
N SER A 295 -2.36 30.87 20.46
CA SER A 295 -2.46 31.53 21.77
C SER A 295 -1.22 32.33 22.17
N GLU A 296 -0.04 32.06 21.56
CA GLU A 296 1.20 32.81 21.84
C GLU A 296 1.31 34.04 20.93
N THR A 297 1.18 35.25 21.52
CA THR A 297 1.26 36.53 20.79
C THR A 297 2.66 36.88 20.25
N GLU A 298 3.72 36.21 20.72
CA GLU A 298 5.10 36.34 20.22
C GLU A 298 5.70 34.94 19.97
N LEU A 299 5.22 34.26 18.92
CA LEU A 299 5.77 32.98 18.50
C LEU A 299 7.12 33.18 17.76
N ASP A 300 8.23 32.91 18.43
CA ASP A 300 9.58 32.84 17.83
C ASP A 300 9.68 31.62 16.89
N GLU A 301 10.32 31.81 15.72
CA GLU A 301 10.62 30.79 14.71
C GLU A 301 11.30 29.52 15.31
N LYS A 302 12.12 29.67 16.35
CA LYS A 302 12.76 28.59 17.08
C LYS A 302 11.79 27.82 17.98
N LYS A 303 10.80 28.47 18.58
CA LYS A 303 9.73 27.81 19.35
C LYS A 303 8.74 27.10 18.43
N ALA A 304 8.35 27.73 17.32
CA ALA A 304 7.53 27.09 16.30
C ALA A 304 8.24 25.85 15.71
N SER A 305 9.54 25.97 15.43
CA SER A 305 10.39 24.86 14.98
C SER A 305 10.55 23.78 16.06
N ASN A 306 10.68 24.14 17.34
CA ASN A 306 10.73 23.17 18.44
C ASN A 306 9.38 22.46 18.65
N ASN A 307 8.25 23.15 18.56
CA ASN A 307 6.91 22.53 18.61
C ASN A 307 6.71 21.57 17.43
N TYR A 308 7.19 21.96 16.25
CA TYR A 308 7.21 21.10 15.06
C TYR A 308 8.18 19.92 15.20
N LEU A 309 9.35 20.14 15.80
CA LEU A 309 10.30 19.07 16.13
C LEU A 309 9.74 18.16 17.20
N MET A 310 8.96 18.63 18.16
CA MET A 310 8.25 17.79 19.15
C MET A 310 7.22 16.88 18.46
N MET A 311 6.54 17.39 17.42
CA MET A 311 5.67 16.60 16.53
C MET A 311 6.45 15.52 15.77
N MET A 312 7.70 15.78 15.38
CA MET A 312 8.56 14.85 14.63
C MET A 312 9.38 13.90 15.52
N ASN A 313 9.77 14.32 16.73
CA ASN A 313 10.78 13.69 17.59
C ASN A 313 10.18 12.61 18.52
N GLU A 314 8.85 12.50 18.60
CA GLU A 314 8.17 11.35 19.20
C GLU A 314 7.85 10.22 18.20
N THR A 315 8.55 10.18 17.06
CA THR A 315 8.72 8.95 16.28
C THR A 315 9.39 7.81 17.09
N GLU A 316 9.91 8.08 18.30
CA GLU A 316 10.29 7.04 19.26
C GLU A 316 9.10 6.32 19.94
N GLN A 317 7.91 6.93 20.06
CA GLN A 317 6.71 6.19 20.49
C GLN A 317 6.18 5.25 19.39
N ALA A 318 6.45 5.57 18.11
CA ALA A 318 6.26 4.61 17.01
C ALA A 318 7.16 3.36 17.14
N LYS A 319 8.24 3.40 17.97
CA LYS A 319 9.03 2.22 18.33
C LYS A 319 8.37 1.37 19.43
N ARG A 320 7.55 1.94 20.33
CA ARG A 320 6.87 1.18 21.41
C ARG A 320 5.62 0.42 20.95
N PHE A 321 4.92 0.89 19.92
CA PHE A 321 3.69 0.26 19.39
C PHE A 321 3.87 -0.55 18.10
N GLY A 322 5.12 -0.88 17.75
CA GLY A 322 5.40 -1.70 16.56
C GLY A 322 5.15 -0.94 15.26
N GLY A 323 5.98 0.07 14.99
CA GLY A 323 6.31 0.54 13.64
C GLY A 323 5.11 0.84 12.76
N ILE A 324 4.28 1.81 13.15
CA ILE A 324 3.24 2.36 12.28
C ILE A 324 3.83 3.59 11.60
N LYS A 325 3.95 3.48 10.27
CA LYS A 325 4.58 4.44 9.38
C LYS A 325 3.88 5.80 9.43
N GLU A 326 4.68 6.86 9.34
CA GLU A 326 4.34 8.09 8.63
C GLU A 326 4.12 7.79 7.13
N ASN A 327 3.04 7.09 6.82
CA ASN A 327 2.35 7.36 5.58
C ASN A 327 1.32 8.38 5.96
N GLU A 328 1.52 9.65 5.55
CA GLU A 328 0.50 10.70 5.50
C GLU A 328 -0.87 10.03 5.31
N ILE A 329 -1.55 9.84 6.43
CA ILE A 329 -2.98 9.54 6.50
C ILE A 329 -3.57 10.58 5.58
N LEU A 330 -4.17 10.12 4.49
CA LEU A 330 -4.77 10.86 3.39
C LEU A 330 -5.12 12.32 3.70
N ASP A 331 -4.10 13.18 3.82
CA ASP A 331 -4.28 14.59 4.03
C ASP A 331 -4.45 15.19 2.64
N PHE A 332 -5.70 15.44 2.31
CA PHE A 332 -6.12 15.73 0.96
C PHE A 332 -5.92 17.18 0.56
N ASP A 333 -5.58 18.10 1.47
CA ASP A 333 -5.62 19.54 1.18
C ASP A 333 -4.54 20.38 1.89
N ARG A 334 -3.25 20.01 1.81
CA ARG A 334 -2.18 21.00 2.00
C ARG A 334 -1.20 21.00 0.83
N GLU A 335 -1.32 22.01 -0.02
CA GLU A 335 -0.24 22.44 -0.90
C GLU A 335 0.90 23.00 -0.03
N PRO A 336 2.10 22.38 0.02
CA PRO A 336 3.19 22.85 0.87
C PRO A 336 3.88 24.12 0.34
N LYS A 337 3.28 24.82 -0.63
CA LYS A 337 3.94 25.89 -1.39
C LYS A 337 3.43 27.29 -1.11
N ALA A 338 2.40 27.44 -0.27
CA ALA A 338 1.87 28.77 0.06
C ALA A 338 2.63 29.46 1.22
N PHE A 339 3.24 28.70 2.14
CA PHE A 339 3.87 29.30 3.32
C PHE A 339 5.34 29.71 3.12
N SER A 340 6.09 29.03 2.24
CA SER A 340 7.52 29.32 2.05
C SER A 340 7.82 30.34 0.93
N LYS A 341 6.86 30.63 0.04
CA LYS A 341 7.09 31.54 -1.10
C LYS A 341 6.91 33.01 -0.74
N GLY A 342 6.03 33.34 0.21
CA GLY A 342 5.79 34.73 0.63
C GLY A 342 6.95 35.36 1.42
N VAL A 343 7.79 34.55 2.06
CA VAL A 343 8.92 35.04 2.88
C VAL A 343 10.20 35.19 2.06
N ALA A 344 10.40 34.37 1.03
CA ALA A 344 11.62 34.36 0.23
C ALA A 344 11.70 35.50 -0.81
N GLU A 345 10.57 36.04 -1.29
CA GLU A 345 10.54 37.12 -2.28
C GLU A 345 10.63 38.54 -1.66
N ILE A 346 10.46 38.68 -0.34
CA ILE A 346 10.53 40.00 0.34
C ILE A 346 11.99 40.40 0.67
N TYR A 347 12.96 39.48 0.58
CA TYR A 347 14.35 39.73 1.00
C TYR A 347 15.41 39.40 -0.05
N SER A 348 15.11 39.58 -1.33
CA SER A 348 16.12 39.53 -2.40
C SER A 348 16.35 40.91 -3.02
N GLU A 349 17.03 41.81 -2.30
CA GLU A 349 17.94 42.79 -2.93
C GLU A 349 19.16 43.06 -2.02
N PRO A 350 20.34 43.34 -2.60
CA PRO A 350 21.63 43.05 -1.96
C PRO A 350 22.11 44.17 -1.02
N ARG A 351 22.71 43.74 0.09
CA ARG A 351 23.60 44.53 0.96
C ARG A 351 24.61 45.31 0.10
N ARG A 352 24.49 46.64 0.06
CA ARG A 352 25.64 47.54 -0.09
C ARG A 352 26.05 48.01 1.29
N GLU A 353 27.26 47.62 1.69
CA GLU A 353 28.01 48.26 2.75
C GLU A 353 28.10 49.77 2.49
N ASN A 354 27.78 50.59 3.48
CA ASN A 354 28.68 51.69 3.84
C ASN A 354 28.48 52.14 5.28
N ARG A 355 29.64 52.39 5.87
CA ARG A 355 29.96 52.60 7.28
C ARG A 355 29.64 54.03 7.69
N ALA A 356 29.10 54.15 8.90
CA ALA A 356 29.20 55.23 9.88
C ALA A 356 29.61 56.64 9.42
N LYS A 357 28.81 57.65 9.83
CA LYS A 357 29.30 58.88 10.47
C LYS A 357 28.21 59.51 11.34
N THR A 358 28.49 59.46 12.64
CA THR A 358 28.25 60.41 13.74
C THR A 358 27.59 61.74 13.36
N GLU A 359 26.56 62.16 14.14
CA GLU A 359 26.58 63.45 14.84
C GLU A 359 25.41 63.62 15.84
N GLN A 360 25.70 64.46 16.84
CA GLN A 360 25.04 64.68 18.12
C GLN A 360 23.66 65.34 18.01
N LYS A 361 22.76 65.09 18.99
CA LYS A 361 22.31 66.15 19.93
C LYS A 361 21.39 65.63 21.04
N GLN A 362 21.48 66.38 22.13
CA GLN A 362 21.04 66.13 23.49
C GLN A 362 19.52 66.14 23.70
N SER A 363 19.12 65.41 24.75
CA SER A 363 17.84 65.49 25.48
C SER A 363 17.64 66.90 26.09
N PRO A 364 16.41 67.33 26.47
CA PRO A 364 15.87 66.92 27.77
C PRO A 364 14.34 66.73 27.87
N ASP A 365 13.97 65.96 28.90
CA ASP A 365 12.80 66.14 29.78
C ASP A 365 11.43 65.55 29.40
N GLY A 366 10.68 65.08 30.42
CA GLY A 366 9.22 64.95 30.33
C GLY A 366 8.56 63.62 30.75
N LYS A 367 8.60 63.30 32.04
CA LYS A 367 7.51 62.73 32.89
C LYS A 367 6.69 61.48 32.44
N ARG A 368 6.77 60.47 33.33
CA ARG A 368 5.91 59.29 33.51
C ARG A 368 4.40 59.61 33.56
N HIS A 369 3.59 58.81 32.86
CA HIS A 369 2.23 58.48 33.28
C HIS A 369 2.00 56.96 33.26
N ARG A 370 1.63 56.42 34.42
CA ARG A 370 1.26 55.03 34.70
C ARG A 370 -0.26 54.94 34.52
N ARG A 371 -0.76 54.12 33.60
CA ARG A 371 -2.19 53.78 33.49
C ARG A 371 -2.39 52.30 33.81
N SER A 372 -3.03 52.07 34.95
CA SER A 372 -3.61 50.80 35.40
C SER A 372 -4.68 50.33 34.40
N ARG A 373 -4.64 49.04 34.03
CA ARG A 373 -5.71 48.38 33.27
C ARG A 373 -6.34 47.29 34.13
N SER A 374 -7.66 47.40 34.24
CA SER A 374 -8.59 46.57 34.97
C SER A 374 -8.58 45.11 34.51
N THR A 375 -8.67 44.22 35.49
CA THR A 375 -9.04 42.81 35.36
C THR A 375 -10.53 42.70 35.09
N GLU A 376 -10.93 42.21 33.92
CA GLU A 376 -12.06 41.29 33.72
C GLU A 376 -12.29 41.08 32.22
N ASN A 377 -12.31 39.80 31.83
CA ASN A 377 -12.85 39.17 30.62
C ASN A 377 -11.95 37.99 30.25
N VAL A 378 -12.08 36.90 31.01
CA VAL A 378 -11.61 35.57 30.57
C VAL A 378 -12.64 35.09 29.55
N PRO A 379 -12.28 34.85 28.28
CA PRO A 379 -13.25 34.36 27.31
C PRO A 379 -13.50 32.85 27.50
N GLU A 380 -14.73 32.40 27.22
CA GLU A 380 -15.22 31.00 27.34
C GLU A 380 -14.34 29.95 26.62
N ASN A 381 -13.48 30.39 25.70
CA ASN A 381 -12.49 29.57 25.02
C ASN A 381 -11.37 29.05 25.94
N ALA A 382 -10.95 29.83 26.95
CA ALA A 382 -9.91 29.41 27.90
C ALA A 382 -10.36 28.23 28.76
N GLU A 383 -11.64 28.17 29.13
CA GLU A 383 -12.21 27.06 29.92
C GLU A 383 -12.35 25.78 29.08
N SER A 384 -12.61 25.92 27.77
CA SER A 384 -12.63 24.80 26.82
C SER A 384 -11.24 24.22 26.55
N ILE A 385 -10.21 25.08 26.46
CA ILE A 385 -8.81 24.70 26.27
C ILE A 385 -8.25 24.08 27.57
N SER A 386 -8.57 24.64 28.74
CA SER A 386 -8.19 24.06 30.03
C SER A 386 -8.74 22.64 30.20
N LYS A 387 -9.99 22.39 29.79
CA LYS A 387 -10.58 21.04 29.80
C LYS A 387 -9.87 20.07 28.85
N LEU A 388 -9.53 20.50 27.64
CA LEU A 388 -8.80 19.68 26.67
C LEU A 388 -7.38 19.34 27.14
N VAL A 389 -6.70 20.31 27.76
CA VAL A 389 -5.37 20.15 28.35
C VAL A 389 -5.44 19.22 29.57
N ASP A 390 -6.42 19.38 30.44
CA ASP A 390 -6.64 18.49 31.59
C ASP A 390 -6.97 17.06 31.15
N GLU A 391 -7.81 16.87 30.13
CA GLU A 391 -8.13 15.53 29.61
C GLU A 391 -6.90 14.85 28.97
N TYR A 392 -6.05 15.62 28.28
CA TYR A 392 -4.79 15.15 27.74
C TYR A 392 -3.82 14.70 28.84
N PHE A 393 -3.64 15.49 29.90
CA PHE A 393 -2.76 15.14 31.02
C PHE A 393 -3.31 13.98 31.85
N LYS A 394 -4.64 13.91 32.04
CA LYS A 394 -5.26 12.80 32.77
C LYS A 394 -5.04 11.46 32.05
N LYS A 395 -5.07 11.44 30.71
CA LYS A 395 -4.74 10.25 29.91
C LYS A 395 -3.25 9.86 29.92
N GLN A 396 -2.35 10.83 30.01
CA GLN A 396 -0.90 10.59 30.08
C GLN A 396 -0.46 10.04 31.46
N PHE A 397 -1.16 10.39 32.54
CA PHE A 397 -0.79 10.01 33.90
C PHE A 397 -1.67 8.91 34.52
N ASP A 398 -2.62 8.34 33.77
CA ASP A 398 -3.43 7.22 34.25
C ASP A 398 -2.61 5.91 34.26
N LYS A 399 -1.91 5.68 35.38
CA LYS A 399 -1.10 4.49 35.63
C LYS A 399 -1.91 3.20 35.81
N SER A 400 -3.24 3.21 35.66
CA SER A 400 -4.07 2.01 35.88
C SER A 400 -4.31 1.14 34.64
N THR A 401 -3.72 1.44 33.48
CA THR A 401 -3.90 0.62 32.25
C THR A 401 -2.75 -0.38 31.99
N TYR A 402 -1.82 -0.52 32.94
CA TYR A 402 -0.83 -1.59 32.95
C TYR A 402 -1.10 -2.53 34.13
N ASN A 403 -2.11 -3.40 33.97
CA ASN A 403 -2.19 -4.71 34.59
C ASN A 403 -2.94 -5.66 33.65
#